data_AF-A0A2V9M5Y1-F1
#
_entry.id   AF-A0A2V9M5Y1-F1
#
_cell.length_a   1.000
_cell.length_b   1.000
_cell.length_c   1.000
_cell.angle_alpha   90.00
_cell.angle_beta   90.00
_cell.angle_gamma   90.00
#
_symmetry.space_group_name_H-M   'P 1'
#
loop_
_entity.id
_entity.type
_entity.pdbx_description
1 polymer ?
#
loop_
_entity_poly.entity_id
_entity_poly.type
_entity_poly.pdbx_seq_one_letter_code
_entity_poly.pdbx_strand_id
1 'polypeptide(L)'
;MGLGRSGRATAICLAKRGAIVTVTDLRPPAAFKAEIAELMAYKVGLELGAPINSIREASFFENDLVVVSPGVPWDAPLLVAARKRRVRVVPEIEVASWFLAQPILGITGSNGKTTTTTLVGKMLEASGFRTFVGGNIGVPLISAVDTVPAGVWLVTELSSFQLEGIESFRPRVAMLLNLSRNHLDRHPSFEAYVSAKARIFKNQRADDIAVINADDENVMRLAPSIASRKVFFSRRQNLPEGVFVSKGELRYRVGNLERGLLDTAEIPLRGAYNIENVAAAAAAAATIGADFDALRQAVKRFPGVEHRLEFVREIRKVQFFNDSKATSVDATAKSLSAFERGVHLILGGKDKGAPYVPLWPLVRERVSEVLVIGEAAKKIAHDLAGAAEIIPAGTLETAFEEAFRRASPGDVVLLAPACSSYDQFQDFEHRGRVFKELVERLARDVEALPLELQPRNPSPSENPKAARIAEVSAQRPPGPSPITGERSISQAGRIPAPVARPSAPTPQPSGAAAEEPSARPSAPAGHEWHYVYEVSAEENAPPHEQLPQEFDDTLELQAEQSEQPVEELTDACMPFEVRADARASGPAPPVRVEARRGKTKRRNN
;
A
#
# COMPACT_ATOMS: atom_id res chain seq x y z
N MET A 1 15.84 13.38 -15.09
CA MET A 1 16.25 14.05 -13.84
C MET A 1 16.03 13.12 -12.66
N GLY A 2 17.03 12.99 -11.80
CA GLY A 2 17.16 11.93 -10.81
C GLY A 2 17.69 10.63 -11.43
N LEU A 3 18.72 10.06 -10.83
CA LEU A 3 19.30 8.74 -11.11
C LEU A 3 18.90 7.76 -10.00
N GLY A 4 17.59 7.69 -9.73
CA GLY A 4 17.00 6.58 -8.98
C GLY A 4 16.77 5.36 -9.88
N ARG A 5 16.12 4.33 -9.35
CA ARG A 5 15.74 3.11 -10.11
C ARG A 5 14.92 3.43 -11.36
N SER A 6 13.90 4.28 -11.21
CA SER A 6 13.06 4.76 -12.32
C SER A 6 13.87 5.60 -13.32
N GLY A 7 14.74 6.49 -12.86
CA GLY A 7 15.62 7.29 -13.71
C GLY A 7 16.57 6.46 -14.56
N ARG A 8 17.25 5.48 -13.94
CA ARG A 8 18.11 4.49 -14.63
C ARG A 8 17.33 3.70 -15.68
N ALA A 9 16.21 3.10 -15.30
CA ALA A 9 15.39 2.29 -16.19
C ALA A 9 14.83 3.11 -17.36
N THR A 10 14.41 4.36 -17.10
CA THR A 10 13.96 5.32 -18.12
C THR A 10 15.07 5.64 -19.11
N ALA A 11 16.26 5.98 -18.62
CA ALA A 11 17.38 6.35 -19.47
C ALA A 11 17.77 5.23 -20.45
N ILE A 12 17.82 4.00 -19.97
CA ILE A 12 18.12 2.81 -20.79
C ILE A 12 16.97 2.54 -21.78
N CYS A 13 15.72 2.62 -21.34
CA CYS A 13 14.54 2.38 -22.20
C CYS A 13 14.48 3.37 -23.38
N LEU A 14 14.78 4.66 -23.14
CA LEU A 14 14.82 5.69 -24.16
C LEU A 14 16.06 5.60 -25.07
N ALA A 15 17.24 5.32 -24.50
CA ALA A 15 18.48 5.17 -25.28
C ALA A 15 18.39 3.97 -26.25
N LYS A 16 17.80 2.84 -25.82
CA LYS A 16 17.48 1.69 -26.69
C LYS A 16 16.55 2.04 -27.87
N ARG A 17 15.78 3.12 -27.75
CA ARG A 17 14.84 3.63 -28.77
C ARG A 17 15.44 4.76 -29.62
N GLY A 18 16.74 5.00 -29.52
CA GLY A 18 17.47 5.98 -30.32
C GLY A 18 17.41 7.42 -29.80
N ALA A 19 16.85 7.66 -28.62
CA ALA A 19 16.91 8.98 -28.00
C ALA A 19 18.35 9.31 -27.55
N ILE A 20 18.75 10.58 -27.70
CA ILE A 20 19.95 11.10 -27.05
C ILE A 20 19.56 11.44 -25.61
N VAL A 21 20.14 10.73 -24.65
CA VAL A 21 19.74 10.82 -23.24
C VAL A 21 20.86 11.39 -22.38
N THR A 22 20.54 12.41 -21.58
CA THR A 22 21.38 12.89 -20.47
C THR A 22 20.64 12.67 -19.16
N VAL A 23 21.33 12.11 -18.16
CA VAL A 23 20.82 11.96 -16.78
C VAL A 23 21.56 12.93 -15.87
N THR A 24 20.80 13.60 -15.00
CA THR A 24 21.34 14.47 -13.95
C THR A 24 20.80 14.06 -12.58
N ASP A 25 21.65 14.12 -11.55
CA ASP A 25 21.32 13.87 -10.13
C ASP A 25 22.23 14.72 -9.22
N LEU A 26 21.70 15.14 -8.08
CA LEU A 26 22.43 15.95 -7.09
C LEU A 26 23.55 15.16 -6.37
N ARG A 27 23.44 13.83 -6.34
CA ARG A 27 24.43 12.96 -5.70
C ARG A 27 25.67 12.81 -6.59
N PRO A 28 26.88 12.76 -6.01
CA PRO A 28 28.12 12.64 -6.78
C PRO A 28 28.26 11.25 -7.46
N PRO A 29 29.11 11.11 -8.49
CA PRO A 29 29.37 9.84 -9.17
C PRO A 29 29.70 8.65 -8.25
N ALA A 30 30.29 8.91 -7.08
CA ALA A 30 30.61 7.91 -6.08
C ALA A 30 29.38 7.15 -5.54
N ALA A 31 28.17 7.73 -5.63
CA ALA A 31 26.91 7.10 -5.24
C ALA A 31 26.32 6.16 -6.32
N PHE A 32 26.92 6.10 -7.52
CA PHE A 32 26.36 5.42 -8.70
C PHE A 32 27.37 4.52 -9.42
N LYS A 33 28.36 3.99 -8.69
CA LYS A 33 29.50 3.27 -9.30
C LYS A 33 29.08 2.10 -10.20
N ALA A 34 28.00 1.40 -9.87
CA ALA A 34 27.48 0.28 -10.65
C ALA A 34 26.67 0.76 -11.87
N GLU A 35 25.84 1.78 -11.68
CA GLU A 35 24.92 2.32 -12.69
C GLU A 35 25.65 3.07 -13.81
N ILE A 36 26.73 3.79 -13.48
CA ILE A 36 27.51 4.56 -14.45
C ILE A 36 28.05 3.65 -15.57
N ALA A 37 28.61 2.48 -15.22
CA ALA A 37 29.20 1.57 -16.21
C ALA A 37 28.16 1.06 -17.22
N GLU A 38 26.95 0.73 -16.75
CA GLU A 38 25.84 0.30 -17.60
C GLU A 38 25.32 1.46 -18.47
N LEU A 39 25.09 2.64 -17.89
CA LEU A 39 24.58 3.81 -18.61
C LEU A 39 25.54 4.25 -19.73
N MET A 40 26.86 4.18 -19.49
CA MET A 40 27.88 4.45 -20.51
C MET A 40 27.83 3.44 -21.67
N ALA A 41 27.48 2.17 -21.43
CA ALA A 41 27.30 1.18 -22.50
C ALA A 41 26.13 1.52 -23.44
N TYR A 42 25.12 2.24 -22.94
CA TYR A 42 24.02 2.81 -23.73
C TYR A 42 24.29 4.24 -24.24
N LYS A 43 25.52 4.76 -24.10
CA LYS A 43 25.93 6.12 -24.49
C LYS A 43 25.11 7.24 -23.82
N VAL A 44 24.63 7.00 -22.61
CA VAL A 44 23.88 8.00 -21.83
C VAL A 44 24.85 9.02 -21.24
N GLY A 45 24.59 10.32 -21.47
CA GLY A 45 25.33 11.43 -20.85
C GLY A 45 25.02 11.57 -19.37
N LEU A 46 25.97 12.05 -18.56
CA LEU A 46 25.86 12.10 -17.10
C LEU A 46 26.30 13.46 -16.54
N GLU A 47 25.42 14.11 -15.77
CA GLU A 47 25.67 15.37 -15.05
C GLU A 47 25.35 15.17 -13.55
N LEU A 48 26.32 14.63 -12.81
CA LEU A 48 26.16 14.13 -11.44
C LEU A 48 26.93 14.99 -10.43
N GLY A 49 26.34 15.24 -9.26
CA GLY A 49 26.99 15.97 -8.15
C GLY A 49 26.91 17.49 -8.26
N ALA A 50 26.26 18.03 -9.28
CA ALA A 50 25.98 19.46 -9.39
C ALA A 50 24.73 19.83 -8.56
N PRO A 51 24.78 20.84 -7.67
CA PRO A 51 23.60 21.49 -7.14
C PRO A 51 22.60 21.85 -8.24
N ILE A 52 21.29 21.85 -7.93
CA ILE A 52 20.26 22.06 -8.96
C ILE A 52 20.42 23.38 -9.71
N ASN A 53 20.98 24.42 -9.07
CA ASN A 53 21.23 25.73 -9.66
C ASN A 53 22.52 25.81 -10.51
N SER A 54 23.33 24.74 -10.55
CA SER A 54 24.56 24.66 -11.36
C SER A 54 24.59 23.48 -12.34
N ILE A 55 23.51 22.69 -12.43
CA ILE A 55 23.27 21.87 -13.62
C ILE A 55 23.12 22.82 -14.81
N ARG A 56 23.66 22.44 -15.98
CA ARG A 56 23.62 23.30 -17.15
C ARG A 56 22.18 23.60 -17.56
N GLU A 57 21.84 24.88 -17.69
CA GLU A 57 20.53 25.32 -18.18
C GLU A 57 20.17 24.67 -19.54
N ALA A 58 21.17 24.51 -20.43
CA ALA A 58 21.03 23.80 -21.70
C ALA A 58 20.44 22.38 -21.55
N SER A 59 20.86 21.63 -20.50
CA SER A 59 20.37 20.27 -20.21
C SER A 59 18.88 20.20 -19.84
N PHE A 60 18.22 21.36 -19.66
CA PHE A 60 16.78 21.46 -19.44
C PHE A 60 16.04 22.24 -20.53
N PHE A 61 16.69 23.19 -21.21
CA PHE A 61 16.03 24.12 -22.14
C PHE A 61 16.26 23.80 -23.62
N GLU A 62 17.27 22.99 -23.94
CA GLU A 62 17.57 22.52 -25.31
C GLU A 62 17.07 21.09 -25.58
N ASN A 63 16.43 20.46 -24.60
CA ASN A 63 15.93 19.08 -24.69
C ASN A 63 14.42 19.07 -25.02
N ASP A 64 13.98 18.14 -25.87
CA ASP A 64 12.56 17.98 -26.22
C ASP A 64 11.69 17.52 -25.03
N LEU A 65 12.30 16.79 -24.09
CA LEU A 65 11.62 16.07 -23.02
C LEU A 65 12.48 15.99 -21.75
N VAL A 66 11.90 16.35 -20.60
CA VAL A 66 12.48 16.10 -19.27
C VAL A 66 11.63 15.08 -18.54
N VAL A 67 12.20 13.90 -18.28
CA VAL A 67 11.55 12.87 -17.47
C VAL A 67 11.99 13.00 -16.00
N VAL A 68 11.01 13.06 -15.10
CA VAL A 68 11.20 13.38 -13.68
C VAL A 68 11.06 12.11 -12.82
N SER A 69 12.05 11.84 -11.97
CA SER A 69 11.96 10.79 -10.94
C SER A 69 11.06 11.25 -9.78
N PRO A 70 10.25 10.37 -9.15
CA PRO A 70 9.27 10.79 -8.13
C PRO A 70 9.84 11.55 -6.92
N GLY A 71 11.10 11.29 -6.55
CA GLY A 71 11.77 12.01 -5.44
C GLY A 71 12.31 13.39 -5.80
N VAL A 72 12.08 13.90 -7.01
CA VAL A 72 12.48 15.25 -7.44
C VAL A 72 11.30 16.20 -7.25
N PRO A 73 11.49 17.36 -6.59
CA PRO A 73 10.42 18.35 -6.46
C PRO A 73 9.90 18.85 -7.81
N TRP A 74 8.61 18.68 -8.08
CA TRP A 74 7.94 19.04 -9.33
C TRP A 74 7.98 20.54 -9.62
N ASP A 75 7.91 21.34 -8.56
CA ASP A 75 8.02 22.79 -8.46
C ASP A 75 9.48 23.29 -8.39
N ALA A 76 10.48 22.40 -8.50
CA ALA A 76 11.88 22.78 -8.59
C ALA A 76 12.09 23.88 -9.65
N PRO A 77 12.87 24.94 -9.37
CA PRO A 77 12.97 26.12 -10.24
C PRO A 77 13.30 25.79 -11.71
N LEU A 78 14.19 24.84 -11.97
CA LEU A 78 14.53 24.39 -13.32
C LEU A 78 13.35 23.72 -14.05
N LEU A 79 12.54 22.89 -13.37
CA LEU A 79 11.36 22.26 -13.98
C LEU A 79 10.26 23.29 -14.26
N VAL A 80 10.11 24.30 -13.41
CA VAL A 80 9.22 25.45 -13.65
C VAL A 80 9.71 26.27 -14.86
N ALA A 81 11.02 26.54 -14.94
CA ALA A 81 11.62 27.26 -16.06
C ALA A 81 11.53 26.48 -17.39
N ALA A 82 11.73 25.17 -17.37
CA ALA A 82 11.57 24.29 -18.53
C ALA A 82 10.13 24.32 -19.05
N ARG A 83 9.14 24.16 -18.16
CA ARG A 83 7.70 24.28 -18.51
C ARG A 83 7.35 25.66 -19.06
N LYS A 84 7.89 26.76 -18.49
CA LYS A 84 7.72 28.13 -19.02
C LYS A 84 8.29 28.27 -20.44
N ARG A 85 9.40 27.60 -20.75
CA ARG A 85 10.00 27.52 -22.10
C ARG A 85 9.34 26.47 -23.02
N ARG A 86 8.21 25.87 -22.61
CA ARG A 86 7.44 24.84 -23.33
C ARG A 86 8.16 23.49 -23.55
N VAL A 87 9.24 23.23 -22.82
CA VAL A 87 9.81 21.88 -22.76
C VAL A 87 8.83 20.96 -22.05
N ARG A 88 8.60 19.77 -22.60
CA ARG A 88 7.66 18.79 -22.03
C ARG A 88 8.28 18.16 -20.79
N VAL A 89 7.59 18.25 -19.65
CA VAL A 89 8.06 17.71 -18.37
C VAL A 89 7.05 16.69 -17.86
N VAL A 90 7.47 15.45 -17.68
CA VAL A 90 6.58 14.30 -17.39
C VAL A 90 7.20 13.31 -16.39
N PRO A 91 6.40 12.54 -15.65
CA PRO A 91 6.87 11.46 -14.79
C PRO A 91 7.24 10.21 -15.61
N GLU A 92 8.04 9.32 -15.02
CA GLU A 92 8.42 8.03 -15.65
C GLU A 92 7.20 7.17 -16.06
N ILE A 93 6.13 7.14 -15.27
CA ILE A 93 4.91 6.36 -15.59
C ILE A 93 4.20 6.85 -16.86
N GLU A 94 4.28 8.15 -17.16
CA GLU A 94 3.69 8.74 -18.36
C GLU A 94 4.45 8.24 -19.60
N VAL A 95 5.79 8.31 -19.56
CA VAL A 95 6.67 7.79 -20.61
C VAL A 95 6.45 6.28 -20.82
N ALA A 96 6.31 5.52 -19.74
CA ALA A 96 6.03 4.09 -19.81
C ALA A 96 4.73 3.81 -20.57
N SER A 97 3.66 4.57 -20.26
CA SER A 97 2.35 4.37 -20.90
C SER A 97 2.32 4.61 -22.41
N TRP A 98 3.29 5.33 -22.98
CA TRP A 98 3.39 5.52 -24.44
C TRP A 98 3.84 4.26 -25.19
N PHE A 99 4.47 3.31 -24.50
CA PHE A 99 5.02 2.09 -25.09
C PHE A 99 4.30 0.80 -24.63
N LEU A 100 3.47 0.86 -23.60
CA LEU A 100 2.76 -0.28 -23.05
C LEU A 100 1.44 -0.52 -23.78
N ALA A 101 1.26 -1.74 -24.31
CA ALA A 101 0.00 -2.20 -24.91
C ALA A 101 -0.89 -2.96 -23.92
N GLN A 102 -0.36 -3.26 -22.74
CA GLN A 102 -1.01 -4.02 -21.67
C GLN A 102 -2.03 -3.16 -20.90
N PRO A 103 -3.13 -3.76 -20.41
CA PRO A 103 -4.05 -3.05 -19.53
C PRO A 103 -3.40 -2.77 -18.17
N ILE A 104 -3.41 -1.50 -17.78
CA ILE A 104 -2.92 -1.04 -16.48
C ILE A 104 -4.05 -1.06 -15.46
N LEU A 105 -3.79 -1.66 -14.29
CA LEU A 105 -4.56 -1.44 -13.07
C LEU A 105 -3.72 -0.54 -12.17
N GLY A 106 -4.12 0.72 -11.99
CA GLY A 106 -3.40 1.71 -11.18
C GLY A 106 -4.00 1.84 -9.78
N ILE A 107 -3.16 1.94 -8.74
CA ILE A 107 -3.59 1.99 -7.33
C ILE A 107 -2.94 3.16 -6.61
N THR A 108 -3.74 4.08 -6.06
CA THR A 108 -3.24 5.15 -5.18
C THR A 108 -4.13 5.37 -3.95
N GLY A 109 -3.62 6.14 -3.01
CA GLY A 109 -4.25 6.52 -1.75
C GLY A 109 -3.19 7.07 -0.79
N SER A 110 -3.60 7.55 0.38
CA SER A 110 -2.65 7.90 1.43
C SER A 110 -1.99 6.65 2.02
N ASN A 111 -2.78 5.59 2.22
CA ASN A 111 -2.40 4.37 2.92
C ASN A 111 -2.91 3.11 2.21
N GLY A 112 -2.30 1.96 2.51
CA GLY A 112 -2.77 0.64 2.04
C GLY A 112 -2.38 0.29 0.60
N LYS A 113 -1.71 1.21 -0.11
CA LYS A 113 -1.27 1.07 -1.51
C LYS A 113 -0.55 -0.26 -1.76
N THR A 114 0.53 -0.55 -1.04
CA THR A 114 1.37 -1.73 -1.28
C THR A 114 0.62 -3.02 -0.99
N THR A 115 0.00 -3.11 0.18
CA THR A 115 -0.81 -4.28 0.58
C THR A 115 -1.89 -4.59 -0.46
N THR A 116 -2.61 -3.57 -0.93
CA THR A 116 -3.66 -3.73 -1.94
C THR A 116 -3.08 -4.11 -3.30
N THR A 117 -1.97 -3.50 -3.72
CA THR A 117 -1.31 -3.79 -5.00
C THR A 117 -0.79 -5.22 -5.07
N THR A 118 -0.08 -5.67 -4.04
CA THR A 118 0.38 -7.06 -3.93
C THR A 118 -0.81 -8.03 -3.88
N LEU A 119 -1.85 -7.72 -3.11
CA LEU A 119 -3.01 -8.59 -2.96
C LEU A 119 -3.83 -8.71 -4.25
N VAL A 120 -4.05 -7.62 -5.00
CA VAL A 120 -4.67 -7.65 -6.34
C VAL A 120 -3.87 -8.55 -7.28
N GLY A 121 -2.54 -8.41 -7.29
CA GLY A 121 -1.65 -9.30 -8.04
C GLY A 121 -1.90 -10.78 -7.70
N LYS A 122 -1.87 -11.13 -6.40
CA LYS A 122 -2.07 -12.52 -5.95
C LYS A 122 -3.48 -13.06 -6.22
N MET A 123 -4.53 -12.24 -6.14
CA MET A 123 -5.90 -12.63 -6.50
C MET A 123 -6.03 -12.93 -8.00
N LEU A 124 -5.40 -12.12 -8.85
CA LEU A 124 -5.40 -12.30 -10.30
C LEU A 124 -4.57 -13.52 -10.72
N GLU A 125 -3.37 -13.70 -10.15
CA GLU A 125 -2.53 -14.90 -10.36
C GLU A 125 -3.25 -16.18 -9.97
N ALA A 126 -3.88 -16.21 -8.79
CA ALA A 126 -4.67 -17.36 -8.34
C ALA A 126 -5.88 -17.65 -9.26
N SER A 127 -6.41 -16.63 -9.93
CA SER A 127 -7.49 -16.73 -10.91
C SER A 127 -7.02 -17.05 -12.34
N GLY A 128 -5.73 -17.36 -12.53
CA GLY A 128 -5.16 -17.73 -13.83
C GLY A 128 -4.79 -16.55 -14.75
N PHE A 129 -4.90 -15.31 -14.28
CA PHE A 129 -4.38 -14.16 -15.01
C PHE A 129 -2.87 -14.05 -14.82
N ARG A 130 -2.15 -13.64 -15.86
CA ARG A 130 -0.75 -13.22 -15.72
C ARG A 130 -0.71 -11.76 -15.30
N THR A 131 0.11 -11.45 -14.31
CA THR A 131 0.33 -10.09 -13.79
C THR A 131 1.80 -9.70 -13.83
N PHE A 132 2.02 -8.39 -13.89
CA PHE A 132 3.25 -7.73 -13.46
C PHE A 132 2.87 -6.82 -12.30
N VAL A 133 3.56 -6.94 -11.16
CA VAL A 133 3.34 -6.09 -9.99
C VAL A 133 4.52 -5.11 -9.87
N GLY A 134 4.25 -3.81 -9.87
CA GLY A 134 5.31 -2.80 -9.88
C GLY A 134 4.85 -1.35 -9.73
N GLY A 135 5.61 -0.42 -10.29
CA GLY A 135 5.35 1.03 -10.26
C GLY A 135 6.11 1.71 -9.13
N ASN A 136 5.39 2.20 -8.12
CA ASN A 136 5.95 2.82 -6.91
C ASN A 136 6.63 1.81 -5.96
N ILE A 137 6.43 0.51 -6.20
CA ILE A 137 7.00 -0.62 -5.43
C ILE A 137 7.76 -1.56 -6.35
N GLY A 138 8.85 -2.13 -5.83
CA GLY A 138 9.74 -3.07 -6.50
C GLY A 138 10.31 -2.52 -7.80
N VAL A 139 9.68 -2.89 -8.91
CA VAL A 139 10.15 -2.64 -10.27
C VAL A 139 9.42 -1.43 -10.88
N PRO A 140 10.12 -0.39 -11.37
CA PRO A 140 9.52 0.74 -12.09
C PRO A 140 8.66 0.30 -13.28
N LEU A 141 7.61 1.06 -13.59
CA LEU A 141 6.66 0.69 -14.66
C LEU A 141 7.33 0.67 -16.05
N ILE A 142 8.29 1.57 -16.29
CA ILE A 142 9.05 1.65 -17.55
C ILE A 142 9.83 0.36 -17.85
N SER A 143 10.19 -0.43 -16.82
CA SER A 143 10.87 -1.72 -17.01
C SER A 143 9.96 -2.77 -17.65
N ALA A 144 8.63 -2.64 -17.55
CA ALA A 144 7.69 -3.57 -18.16
C ALA A 144 7.68 -3.49 -19.70
N VAL A 145 8.10 -2.35 -20.27
CA VAL A 145 7.99 -2.05 -21.71
C VAL A 145 8.64 -3.10 -22.61
N ASP A 146 9.83 -3.58 -22.24
CA ASP A 146 10.59 -4.55 -23.03
C ASP A 146 10.57 -5.98 -22.43
N THR A 147 9.91 -6.17 -21.28
CA THR A 147 10.02 -7.41 -20.48
C THR A 147 8.69 -8.13 -20.25
N VAL A 148 7.57 -7.42 -20.34
CA VAL A 148 6.23 -7.99 -20.10
C VAL A 148 5.54 -8.26 -21.45
N PRO A 149 5.10 -9.50 -21.73
CA PRO A 149 4.41 -9.81 -22.98
C PRO A 149 2.98 -9.24 -23.02
N ALA A 150 2.35 -9.28 -24.19
CA ALA A 150 0.93 -8.94 -24.34
C ALA A 150 0.03 -9.89 -23.53
N GLY A 151 -1.14 -9.39 -23.09
CA GLY A 151 -2.10 -10.17 -22.29
C GLY A 151 -1.65 -10.44 -20.86
N VAL A 152 -0.90 -9.51 -20.27
CA VAL A 152 -0.51 -9.46 -18.85
C VAL A 152 -1.12 -8.19 -18.25
N TRP A 153 -1.66 -8.25 -17.03
CA TRP A 153 -2.15 -7.06 -16.32
C TRP A 153 -1.01 -6.36 -15.59
N LEU A 154 -0.87 -5.04 -15.78
CA LEU A 154 0.12 -4.24 -15.06
C LEU A 154 -0.49 -3.68 -13.78
N VAL A 155 -0.35 -4.42 -12.69
CA VAL A 155 -0.84 -4.06 -11.35
C VAL A 155 0.15 -3.09 -10.73
N THR A 156 -0.18 -1.80 -10.80
CA THR A 156 0.77 -0.70 -10.66
C THR A 156 0.43 0.14 -9.42
N GLU A 157 1.32 0.16 -8.43
CA GLU A 157 1.23 1.14 -7.35
C GLU A 157 1.62 2.53 -7.87
N LEU A 158 0.84 3.55 -7.54
CA LEU A 158 1.01 4.92 -8.02
C LEU A 158 1.09 5.92 -6.85
N SER A 159 2.19 6.66 -6.84
CA SER A 159 2.49 7.73 -5.87
C SER A 159 1.73 9.02 -6.23
N SER A 160 1.57 9.95 -5.26
CA SER A 160 1.08 11.31 -5.58
C SER A 160 2.04 12.07 -6.50
N PHE A 161 3.35 11.95 -6.27
CA PHE A 161 4.39 12.60 -7.07
C PHE A 161 4.49 12.01 -8.49
N GLN A 162 4.16 10.73 -8.67
CA GLN A 162 4.02 10.13 -10.00
C GLN A 162 2.79 10.66 -10.76
N LEU A 163 1.69 10.96 -10.07
CA LEU A 163 0.43 11.38 -10.70
C LEU A 163 0.35 12.88 -11.01
N GLU A 164 1.04 13.74 -10.25
CA GLU A 164 0.99 15.21 -10.42
C GLU A 164 1.35 15.67 -11.84
N GLY A 165 2.24 14.93 -12.53
CA GLY A 165 2.74 15.28 -13.86
C GLY A 165 2.10 14.57 -15.05
N ILE A 166 1.11 13.67 -14.88
CA ILE A 166 0.61 12.87 -16.01
C ILE A 166 -0.18 13.68 -17.05
N GLU A 167 -0.03 13.31 -18.31
CA GLU A 167 -0.69 13.92 -19.46
C GLU A 167 -1.69 12.96 -20.08
N SER A 168 -1.24 11.81 -20.57
CA SER A 168 -2.04 10.80 -21.29
C SER A 168 -2.15 9.44 -20.59
N PHE A 169 -1.39 9.21 -19.50
CA PHE A 169 -1.47 8.01 -18.67
C PHE A 169 -2.92 7.64 -18.34
N ARG A 170 -3.36 6.45 -18.75
CA ARG A 170 -4.74 5.97 -18.66
C ARG A 170 -4.79 4.54 -18.11
N PRO A 171 -5.02 4.36 -16.80
CA PRO A 171 -5.30 3.05 -16.23
C PRO A 171 -6.69 2.54 -16.66
N ARG A 172 -6.80 1.28 -17.07
CA ARG A 172 -8.08 0.62 -17.41
C ARG A 172 -8.94 0.41 -16.16
N VAL A 173 -8.30 0.10 -15.05
CA VAL A 173 -8.89 0.04 -13.71
C VAL A 173 -8.07 0.97 -12.82
N ALA A 174 -8.70 1.98 -12.23
CA ALA A 174 -8.05 2.92 -11.31
C ALA A 174 -8.62 2.73 -9.91
N MET A 175 -7.77 2.70 -8.88
CA MET A 175 -8.18 2.60 -7.49
C MET A 175 -7.75 3.83 -6.70
N LEU A 176 -8.68 4.41 -5.92
CA LEU A 176 -8.36 5.42 -4.90
C LEU A 176 -8.83 4.92 -3.53
N LEU A 177 -7.87 4.54 -2.68
CA LEU A 177 -8.12 3.77 -1.46
C LEU A 177 -8.62 4.61 -0.28
N ASN A 178 -8.03 5.79 -0.09
CA ASN A 178 -8.31 6.72 1.02
C ASN A 178 -7.51 8.02 0.80
N LEU A 179 -7.95 9.10 1.44
CA LEU A 179 -7.37 10.44 1.39
C LEU A 179 -7.35 11.06 2.79
N SER A 180 -6.24 10.84 3.50
CA SER A 180 -5.87 11.53 4.74
C SER A 180 -4.70 12.49 4.50
N ARG A 181 -4.56 13.54 5.34
CA ARG A 181 -3.39 14.44 5.33
C ARG A 181 -2.10 13.62 5.38
N ASN A 182 -1.21 13.84 4.40
CA ASN A 182 0.08 13.18 4.26
C ASN A 182 0.91 14.00 3.23
N HIS A 183 2.23 13.92 3.29
CA HIS A 183 3.18 14.59 2.39
C HIS A 183 2.98 16.12 2.20
N LEU A 184 2.57 16.84 3.26
CA LEU A 184 2.38 18.31 3.24
C LEU A 184 3.71 19.10 3.24
N ASP A 185 4.83 18.42 3.46
CA ASP A 185 6.19 18.90 3.20
C ASP A 185 6.48 19.05 1.69
N ARG A 186 5.71 18.35 0.85
CA ARG A 186 5.94 18.24 -0.59
C ARG A 186 4.77 18.75 -1.44
N HIS A 187 3.55 18.74 -0.89
CA HIS A 187 2.35 19.36 -1.48
C HIS A 187 1.99 20.65 -0.73
N PRO A 188 1.75 21.78 -1.42
CA PRO A 188 1.53 23.07 -0.76
C PRO A 188 0.23 23.14 0.05
N SER A 189 -0.69 22.19 -0.16
CA SER A 189 -1.89 22.03 0.67
C SER A 189 -2.43 20.60 0.56
N PHE A 190 -3.40 20.26 1.42
CA PHE A 190 -4.09 18.97 1.35
C PHE A 190 -4.92 18.85 0.06
N GLU A 191 -5.49 19.95 -0.42
CA GLU A 191 -6.25 20.02 -1.67
C GLU A 191 -5.35 19.77 -2.88
N ALA A 192 -4.10 20.26 -2.86
CA ALA A 192 -3.10 19.95 -3.87
C ALA A 192 -2.75 18.45 -3.90
N TYR A 193 -2.58 17.84 -2.72
CA TYR A 193 -2.35 16.40 -2.57
C TYR A 193 -3.53 15.54 -3.09
N VAL A 194 -4.75 15.91 -2.71
CA VAL A 194 -6.00 15.28 -3.18
C VAL A 194 -6.12 15.41 -4.70
N SER A 195 -5.87 16.60 -5.24
CA SER A 195 -5.87 16.88 -6.69
C SER A 195 -4.84 16.02 -7.42
N ALA A 196 -3.60 15.94 -6.91
CA ALA A 196 -2.54 15.11 -7.48
C ALA A 196 -2.97 13.63 -7.58
N LYS A 197 -3.56 13.06 -6.52
CA LYS A 197 -4.05 11.67 -6.55
C LYS A 197 -5.30 11.49 -7.42
N ALA A 198 -6.22 12.44 -7.45
CA ALA A 198 -7.42 12.41 -8.29
C ALA A 198 -7.10 12.29 -9.79
N ARG A 199 -5.91 12.74 -10.22
CA ARG A 199 -5.45 12.62 -11.62
C ARG A 199 -5.38 11.18 -12.12
N ILE A 200 -5.35 10.17 -11.26
CA ILE A 200 -5.44 8.75 -11.67
C ILE A 200 -6.68 8.46 -12.54
N PHE A 201 -7.75 9.25 -12.38
CA PHE A 201 -8.98 9.14 -13.16
C PHE A 201 -9.02 10.09 -14.39
N LYS A 202 -8.09 11.04 -14.52
CA LYS A 202 -8.12 12.17 -15.48
C LYS A 202 -8.38 11.75 -16.92
N ASN A 203 -7.74 10.67 -17.37
CA ASN A 203 -7.78 10.19 -18.75
C ASN A 203 -8.69 8.97 -18.94
N GLN A 204 -9.38 8.53 -17.88
CA GLN A 204 -10.33 7.43 -17.99
C GLN A 204 -11.57 7.85 -18.79
N ARG A 205 -12.15 6.87 -19.48
CA ARG A 205 -13.37 6.99 -20.28
C ARG A 205 -14.49 6.17 -19.63
N ALA A 206 -15.71 6.31 -20.15
CA ALA A 206 -16.89 5.60 -19.64
C ALA A 206 -16.77 4.05 -19.67
N ASP A 207 -15.89 3.49 -20.50
CA ASP A 207 -15.62 2.05 -20.59
C ASP A 207 -14.47 1.56 -19.68
N ASP A 208 -13.80 2.47 -18.96
CA ASP A 208 -12.86 2.15 -17.89
C ASP A 208 -13.59 2.06 -16.53
N ILE A 209 -12.86 1.59 -15.51
CA ILE A 209 -13.40 1.36 -14.16
C ILE A 209 -12.65 2.21 -13.13
N ALA A 210 -13.39 2.85 -12.23
CA ALA A 210 -12.89 3.51 -11.04
C ALA A 210 -13.38 2.80 -9.78
N VAL A 211 -12.46 2.20 -9.03
CA VAL A 211 -12.71 1.55 -7.73
C VAL A 211 -12.43 2.55 -6.61
N ILE A 212 -13.45 2.92 -5.85
CA ILE A 212 -13.38 4.02 -4.88
C ILE A 212 -13.98 3.65 -3.52
N ASN A 213 -13.32 4.11 -2.45
CA ASN A 213 -13.76 3.88 -1.08
C ASN A 213 -15.02 4.71 -0.77
N ALA A 214 -16.11 4.05 -0.39
CA ALA A 214 -17.33 4.71 0.02
C ALA A 214 -17.29 5.22 1.47
N ASP A 215 -16.35 4.74 2.28
CA ASP A 215 -16.20 5.10 3.71
C ASP A 215 -15.30 6.32 3.93
N ASP A 216 -14.72 6.88 2.87
CA ASP A 216 -13.84 8.05 2.89
C ASP A 216 -14.52 9.24 2.19
N GLU A 217 -14.87 10.26 2.97
CA GLU A 217 -15.56 11.45 2.44
C GLU A 217 -14.76 12.22 1.40
N ASN A 218 -13.43 12.29 1.55
CA ASN A 218 -12.57 13.02 0.62
C ASN A 218 -12.51 12.28 -0.73
N VAL A 219 -12.51 10.95 -0.72
CA VAL A 219 -12.66 10.12 -1.92
C VAL A 219 -14.06 10.29 -2.54
N MET A 220 -15.11 10.27 -1.72
CA MET A 220 -16.50 10.39 -2.21
C MET A 220 -16.82 11.76 -2.80
N ARG A 221 -16.20 12.85 -2.32
CA ARG A 221 -16.29 14.20 -2.93
C ARG A 221 -15.77 14.23 -4.38
N LEU A 222 -14.89 13.31 -4.77
CA LEU A 222 -14.41 13.18 -6.16
C LEU A 222 -15.32 12.32 -7.04
N ALA A 223 -16.19 11.48 -6.48
CA ALA A 223 -17.03 10.56 -7.23
C ALA A 223 -17.89 11.23 -8.34
N PRO A 224 -18.44 12.46 -8.18
CA PRO A 224 -19.19 13.12 -9.24
C PRO A 224 -18.36 13.49 -10.48
N SER A 225 -17.07 13.80 -10.34
CA SER A 225 -16.21 14.21 -11.47
C SER A 225 -15.55 13.04 -12.22
N ILE A 226 -15.61 11.82 -11.67
CA ILE A 226 -15.09 10.61 -12.29
C ILE A 226 -16.03 10.14 -13.43
N ALA A 227 -15.54 10.18 -14.68
CA ALA A 227 -16.30 9.85 -15.88
C ALA A 227 -16.44 8.35 -16.18
N SER A 228 -15.59 7.51 -15.59
CA SER A 228 -15.58 6.05 -15.72
C SER A 228 -16.67 5.36 -14.90
N ARG A 229 -16.90 4.07 -15.17
CA ARG A 229 -17.81 3.26 -14.34
C ARG A 229 -17.26 3.15 -12.93
N LYS A 230 -18.00 3.70 -11.97
CA LYS A 230 -17.67 3.63 -10.55
C LYS A 230 -18.05 2.27 -9.96
N VAL A 231 -17.15 1.69 -9.18
CA VAL A 231 -17.36 0.49 -8.37
C VAL A 231 -16.94 0.83 -6.95
N PHE A 232 -17.87 0.74 -6.01
CA PHE A 232 -17.61 1.14 -4.63
C PHE A 232 -17.07 -0.03 -3.82
N PHE A 233 -16.27 0.28 -2.79
CA PHE A 233 -16.01 -0.67 -1.71
C PHE A 233 -16.21 -0.03 -0.34
N SER A 234 -16.53 -0.84 0.67
CA SER A 234 -16.79 -0.40 2.04
C SER A 234 -16.49 -1.49 3.07
N ARG A 235 -16.05 -1.06 4.25
CA ARG A 235 -16.02 -1.88 5.47
C ARG A 235 -17.15 -1.53 6.45
N ARG A 236 -17.72 -0.32 6.36
CA ARG A 236 -18.64 0.24 7.37
C ARG A 236 -20.12 0.21 7.00
N GLN A 237 -20.47 0.12 5.72
CA GLN A 237 -21.85 0.26 5.21
C GLN A 237 -22.18 -0.78 4.14
N ASN A 238 -23.47 -1.14 4.06
CA ASN A 238 -23.98 -2.01 3.00
C ASN A 238 -24.12 -1.21 1.70
N LEU A 239 -23.45 -1.60 0.62
CA LEU A 239 -23.47 -0.88 -0.65
C LEU A 239 -24.50 -1.46 -1.63
N PRO A 240 -25.27 -0.64 -2.39
CA PRO A 240 -26.22 -1.14 -3.38
C PRO A 240 -25.55 -1.85 -4.57
N GLU A 241 -24.31 -1.48 -4.90
CA GLU A 241 -23.42 -2.18 -5.85
C GLU A 241 -21.97 -2.04 -5.36
N GLY A 242 -21.15 -3.06 -5.55
CA GLY A 242 -19.73 -3.08 -5.16
C GLY A 242 -19.36 -4.22 -4.20
N VAL A 243 -18.28 -4.03 -3.44
CA VAL A 243 -17.82 -4.97 -2.40
C VAL A 243 -17.96 -4.34 -1.01
N PHE A 244 -18.69 -5.00 -0.10
CA PHE A 244 -18.91 -4.47 1.24
C PHE A 244 -18.87 -5.54 2.31
N VAL A 245 -18.58 -5.14 3.55
CA VAL A 245 -18.70 -6.02 4.73
C VAL A 245 -20.12 -5.97 5.28
N SER A 246 -20.73 -7.12 5.53
CA SER A 246 -22.03 -7.25 6.18
C SER A 246 -22.03 -8.44 7.13
N LYS A 247 -22.42 -8.22 8.39
CA LYS A 247 -22.52 -9.27 9.43
C LYS A 247 -21.25 -10.14 9.58
N GLY A 248 -20.07 -9.54 9.40
CA GLY A 248 -18.78 -10.25 9.48
C GLY A 248 -18.32 -10.89 8.17
N GLU A 249 -19.09 -10.84 7.09
CA GLU A 249 -18.74 -11.42 5.78
C GLU A 249 -18.46 -10.32 4.74
N LEU A 250 -17.41 -10.49 3.94
CA LEU A 250 -17.16 -9.68 2.75
C LEU A 250 -18.05 -10.19 1.60
N ARG A 251 -18.85 -9.31 1.00
CA ARG A 251 -19.88 -9.65 0.00
C ARG A 251 -19.74 -8.78 -1.24
N TYR A 252 -19.99 -9.36 -2.41
CA TYR A 252 -20.02 -8.68 -3.71
C TYR A 252 -21.46 -8.59 -4.21
N ARG A 253 -21.88 -7.42 -4.70
CA ARG A 253 -23.23 -7.18 -5.24
C ARG A 253 -23.16 -6.41 -6.55
N VAL A 254 -23.84 -6.88 -7.59
CA VAL A 254 -24.04 -6.18 -8.86
C VAL A 254 -25.47 -6.43 -9.35
N GLY A 255 -26.25 -5.35 -9.49
CA GLY A 255 -27.68 -5.42 -9.77
C GLY A 255 -28.41 -6.28 -8.73
N ASN A 256 -29.16 -7.28 -9.19
CA ASN A 256 -29.90 -8.21 -8.32
C ASN A 256 -29.08 -9.44 -7.86
N LEU A 257 -27.79 -9.52 -8.23
CA LEU A 257 -26.91 -10.63 -7.84
C LEU A 257 -26.06 -10.24 -6.65
N GLU A 258 -25.97 -11.13 -5.67
CA GLU A 258 -25.13 -10.98 -4.48
C GLU A 258 -24.46 -12.31 -4.13
N ARG A 259 -23.16 -12.29 -3.81
CA ARG A 259 -22.39 -13.47 -3.41
C ARG A 259 -21.45 -13.14 -2.26
N GLY A 260 -21.44 -14.03 -1.26
CA GLY A 260 -20.42 -14.05 -0.22
C GLY A 260 -19.04 -14.37 -0.79
N LEU A 261 -18.05 -13.54 -0.48
CA LEU A 261 -16.67 -13.72 -0.90
C LEU A 261 -15.86 -14.46 0.17
N LEU A 262 -15.86 -13.99 1.42
CA LEU A 262 -15.20 -14.67 2.55
C LEU A 262 -15.68 -14.11 3.90
N ASP A 263 -15.53 -14.88 4.98
CA ASP A 263 -15.68 -14.34 6.34
C ASP A 263 -14.46 -13.44 6.65
N THR A 264 -14.69 -12.31 7.31
CA THR A 264 -13.61 -11.40 7.72
C THR A 264 -12.67 -12.01 8.76
N ALA A 265 -13.12 -13.01 9.52
CA ALA A 265 -12.29 -13.81 10.41
C ALA A 265 -11.34 -14.78 9.66
N GLU A 266 -11.56 -15.03 8.37
CA GLU A 266 -10.64 -15.80 7.52
C GLU A 266 -9.48 -14.95 6.97
N ILE A 267 -9.47 -13.64 7.20
CA ILE A 267 -8.41 -12.74 6.76
C ILE A 267 -7.23 -12.85 7.75
N PRO A 268 -6.04 -13.32 7.32
CA PRO A 268 -4.90 -13.47 8.22
C PRO A 268 -4.26 -12.14 8.64
N LEU A 269 -4.55 -11.06 7.90
CA LEU A 269 -4.02 -9.73 8.15
C LEU A 269 -4.72 -9.06 9.35
N ARG A 270 -3.95 -8.68 10.37
CA ARG A 270 -4.48 -7.92 11.53
C ARG A 270 -4.92 -6.50 11.16
N GLY A 271 -5.88 -5.97 11.92
CA GLY A 271 -6.32 -4.58 11.86
C GLY A 271 -7.46 -4.31 10.86
N ALA A 272 -8.44 -3.49 11.27
CA ALA A 272 -9.63 -3.22 10.46
C ALA A 272 -9.33 -2.58 9.10
N TYR A 273 -8.24 -1.81 8.98
CA TYR A 273 -7.79 -1.24 7.70
C TYR A 273 -7.33 -2.31 6.69
N ASN A 274 -6.94 -3.51 7.13
CA ASN A 274 -6.62 -4.59 6.21
C ASN A 274 -7.86 -5.26 5.64
N ILE A 275 -8.99 -5.28 6.37
CA ILE A 275 -10.29 -5.67 5.81
C ILE A 275 -10.69 -4.68 4.69
N GLU A 276 -10.42 -3.39 4.85
CA GLU A 276 -10.62 -2.36 3.82
C GLU A 276 -9.71 -2.59 2.60
N ASN A 277 -8.41 -2.88 2.80
CA ASN A 277 -7.49 -3.27 1.71
C ASN A 277 -7.97 -4.53 0.96
N VAL A 278 -8.47 -5.54 1.67
CA VAL A 278 -9.04 -6.76 1.07
C VAL A 278 -10.32 -6.46 0.28
N ALA A 279 -11.21 -5.60 0.80
CA ALA A 279 -12.42 -5.17 0.11
C ALA A 279 -12.10 -4.41 -1.20
N ALA A 280 -11.13 -3.50 -1.16
CA ALA A 280 -10.65 -2.77 -2.32
C ALA A 280 -10.03 -3.72 -3.36
N ALA A 281 -9.12 -4.61 -2.94
CA ALA A 281 -8.47 -5.57 -3.82
C ALA A 281 -9.48 -6.50 -4.48
N ALA A 282 -10.45 -7.01 -3.71
CA ALA A 282 -11.51 -7.87 -4.18
C ALA A 282 -12.43 -7.15 -5.19
N ALA A 283 -12.76 -5.88 -4.96
CA ALA A 283 -13.55 -5.09 -5.91
C ALA A 283 -12.83 -4.96 -7.26
N ALA A 284 -11.54 -4.62 -7.25
CA ALA A 284 -10.78 -4.48 -8.49
C ALA A 284 -10.59 -5.82 -9.22
N ALA A 285 -10.22 -6.89 -8.50
CA ALA A 285 -10.06 -8.23 -9.07
C ALA A 285 -11.39 -8.75 -9.67
N ALA A 286 -12.52 -8.57 -8.98
CA ALA A 286 -13.84 -8.94 -9.48
C ALA A 286 -14.20 -8.22 -10.79
N THR A 287 -13.83 -6.94 -10.95
CA THR A 287 -14.09 -6.19 -12.19
C THR A 287 -13.26 -6.64 -13.39
N ILE A 288 -12.13 -7.32 -13.15
CA ILE A 288 -11.31 -7.97 -14.20
C ILE A 288 -11.86 -9.37 -14.56
N GLY A 289 -12.72 -9.94 -13.71
CA GLY A 289 -13.24 -11.30 -13.87
C GLY A 289 -12.43 -12.36 -13.12
N ALA A 290 -11.78 -12.00 -12.01
CA ALA A 290 -11.19 -12.95 -11.08
C ALA A 290 -12.24 -13.94 -10.54
N ASP A 291 -11.87 -15.21 -10.39
CA ASP A 291 -12.75 -16.20 -9.77
C ASP A 291 -12.83 -15.96 -8.26
N PHE A 292 -14.03 -16.04 -7.69
CA PHE A 292 -14.26 -15.69 -6.29
C PHE A 292 -13.72 -16.73 -5.30
N ASP A 293 -13.63 -18.00 -5.69
CA ASP A 293 -13.08 -19.03 -4.81
C ASP A 293 -11.54 -19.00 -4.87
N ALA A 294 -10.94 -18.73 -6.03
CA ALA A 294 -9.53 -18.41 -6.19
C ALA A 294 -9.12 -17.14 -5.41
N LEU A 295 -9.91 -16.07 -5.50
CA LEU A 295 -9.76 -14.83 -4.74
C LEU A 295 -9.79 -15.10 -3.23
N ARG A 296 -10.76 -15.89 -2.72
CA ARG A 296 -10.81 -16.32 -1.31
C ARG A 296 -9.52 -17.05 -0.92
N GLN A 297 -9.05 -18.00 -1.73
CA GLN A 297 -7.81 -18.73 -1.43
C GLN A 297 -6.58 -17.81 -1.43
N ALA A 298 -6.51 -16.84 -2.35
CA ALA A 298 -5.43 -15.85 -2.37
C ALA A 298 -5.39 -15.02 -1.07
N VAL A 299 -6.54 -14.53 -0.59
CA VAL A 299 -6.62 -13.78 0.68
C VAL A 299 -6.18 -14.63 1.87
N LYS A 300 -6.71 -15.87 1.99
CA LYS A 300 -6.40 -16.76 3.12
C LYS A 300 -4.94 -17.20 3.18
N ARG A 301 -4.23 -17.17 2.04
CA ARG A 301 -2.80 -17.55 1.92
C ARG A 301 -1.86 -16.35 1.87
N PHE A 302 -2.38 -15.13 1.89
CA PHE A 302 -1.56 -13.93 1.79
C PHE A 302 -0.89 -13.63 3.13
N PRO A 303 0.45 -13.73 3.26
CA PRO A 303 1.14 -13.56 4.55
C PRO A 303 1.24 -12.08 4.99
N GLY A 304 0.77 -11.15 4.14
CA GLY A 304 1.06 -9.73 4.24
C GLY A 304 2.18 -9.32 3.29
N VAL A 305 2.69 -8.10 3.51
CA VAL A 305 3.88 -7.59 2.82
C VAL A 305 5.01 -7.60 3.85
N GLU A 306 6.19 -8.05 3.44
CA GLU A 306 7.37 -8.10 4.32
C GLU A 306 7.63 -6.74 4.96
N HIS A 307 7.98 -6.73 6.25
CA HIS A 307 8.21 -5.53 7.06
C HIS A 307 7.01 -4.56 7.22
N ARG A 308 5.78 -4.96 6.86
CA ARG A 308 4.54 -4.18 7.05
C ARG A 308 3.51 -4.93 7.90
N LEU A 309 3.60 -4.77 9.22
CA LEU A 309 2.88 -5.54 10.24
C LEU A 309 2.90 -7.06 9.93
N GLU A 310 4.06 -7.54 9.49
CA GLU A 310 4.30 -8.93 9.11
C GLU A 310 4.31 -9.80 10.35
N PHE A 311 3.44 -10.82 10.42
CA PHE A 311 3.54 -11.86 11.44
C PHE A 311 4.73 -12.76 11.12
N VAL A 312 5.71 -12.79 12.02
CA VAL A 312 6.94 -13.58 11.82
C VAL A 312 6.77 -14.99 12.37
N ARG A 313 6.43 -15.12 13.65
CA ARG A 313 6.22 -16.41 14.35
C ARG A 313 5.48 -16.19 15.67
N GLU A 314 4.96 -17.28 16.23
CA GLU A 314 4.57 -17.37 17.65
C GLU A 314 5.53 -18.33 18.37
N ILE A 315 6.15 -17.88 19.47
CA ILE A 315 7.10 -18.68 20.27
C ILE A 315 6.64 -18.61 21.73
N ARG A 316 6.43 -19.77 22.38
CA ARG A 316 5.86 -19.87 23.74
C ARG A 316 4.56 -19.06 23.93
N LYS A 317 3.72 -19.00 22.88
CA LYS A 317 2.48 -18.18 22.80
C LYS A 317 2.69 -16.66 22.83
N VAL A 318 3.92 -16.17 22.65
CA VAL A 318 4.23 -14.75 22.39
C VAL A 318 4.29 -14.56 20.89
N GLN A 319 3.59 -13.56 20.34
CA GLN A 319 3.51 -13.31 18.91
C GLN A 319 4.47 -12.19 18.47
N PHE A 320 5.24 -12.43 17.41
CA PHE A 320 6.25 -11.47 16.91
C PHE A 320 5.80 -10.82 15.61
N PHE A 321 5.76 -9.48 15.61
CA PHE A 321 5.34 -8.68 14.46
C PHE A 321 6.45 -7.73 14.00
N ASN A 322 6.76 -7.80 12.71
CA ASN A 322 7.76 -6.98 12.03
C ASN A 322 7.09 -5.88 11.22
N ASP A 323 7.17 -4.64 11.70
CA ASP A 323 6.72 -3.44 11.02
C ASP A 323 7.85 -2.43 10.87
N SER A 324 9.06 -2.89 10.53
CA SER A 324 10.24 -2.03 10.35
C SER A 324 10.04 -0.87 9.35
N LYS A 325 9.06 -0.98 8.44
CA LYS A 325 8.66 0.09 7.50
C LYS A 325 7.89 1.24 8.18
N ALA A 326 7.43 1.11 9.42
CA ALA A 326 6.91 2.23 10.21
C ALA A 326 8.03 3.19 10.63
N THR A 327 8.52 3.97 9.66
CA THR A 327 9.57 4.99 9.84
C THR A 327 9.01 6.38 10.15
N SER A 328 7.75 6.45 10.62
CA SER A 328 7.07 7.67 11.04
C SER A 328 6.08 7.38 12.16
N VAL A 329 5.76 8.43 12.93
CA VAL A 329 4.83 8.41 14.06
C VAL A 329 3.44 7.89 13.63
N ASP A 330 2.90 8.38 12.51
CA ASP A 330 1.60 7.94 11.99
C ASP A 330 1.57 6.47 11.56
N ALA A 331 2.67 5.97 11.00
CA ALA A 331 2.76 4.57 10.59
C ALA A 331 2.76 3.64 11.82
N THR A 332 3.55 3.99 12.85
CA THR A 332 3.55 3.27 14.14
C THR A 332 2.18 3.34 14.81
N ALA A 333 1.52 4.51 14.81
CA ALA A 333 0.19 4.69 15.38
C ALA A 333 -0.83 3.75 14.69
N LYS A 334 -0.78 3.67 13.35
CA LYS A 334 -1.63 2.78 12.58
C LYS A 334 -1.38 1.31 12.89
N SER A 335 -0.13 0.88 13.02
CA SER A 335 0.20 -0.51 13.34
C SER A 335 -0.14 -0.87 14.78
N LEU A 336 0.07 0.02 15.74
CA LEU A 336 -0.35 -0.17 17.13
C LEU A 336 -1.89 -0.22 17.26
N SER A 337 -2.63 0.46 16.38
CA SER A 337 -4.10 0.39 16.33
C SER A 337 -4.66 -1.00 15.99
N ALA A 338 -3.82 -1.92 15.47
CA ALA A 338 -4.21 -3.30 15.14
C ALA A 338 -4.22 -4.27 16.34
N PHE A 339 -3.80 -3.82 17.53
CA PHE A 339 -3.75 -4.61 18.76
C PHE A 339 -4.59 -3.99 19.87
N GLU A 340 -5.14 -4.80 20.77
CA GLU A 340 -6.00 -4.34 21.87
C GLU A 340 -5.20 -4.00 23.14
N ARG A 341 -4.22 -4.84 23.51
CA ARG A 341 -3.31 -4.66 24.66
C ARG A 341 -2.18 -5.69 24.62
N GLY A 342 -1.23 -5.60 25.56
CA GLY A 342 -0.16 -6.59 25.75
C GLY A 342 0.99 -6.44 24.76
N VAL A 343 1.20 -5.23 24.22
CA VAL A 343 2.26 -4.96 23.24
C VAL A 343 3.55 -4.54 23.95
N HIS A 344 4.64 -5.25 23.70
CA HIS A 344 6.01 -4.84 23.99
C HIS A 344 6.52 -4.14 22.73
N LEU A 345 6.60 -2.81 22.77
CA LEU A 345 6.79 -1.98 21.59
C LEU A 345 8.25 -1.54 21.45
N ILE A 346 8.91 -1.92 20.36
CA ILE A 346 10.26 -1.46 20.05
C ILE A 346 10.18 -0.18 19.21
N LEU A 347 10.64 0.94 19.79
CA LEU A 347 10.73 2.26 19.13
C LEU A 347 12.18 2.71 18.97
N GLY A 348 12.45 3.50 17.93
CA GLY A 348 13.71 4.23 17.80
C GLY A 348 14.50 3.94 16.53
N GLY A 349 15.70 4.53 16.49
CA GLY A 349 16.49 4.75 15.29
C GLY A 349 16.79 6.24 15.10
N LYS A 350 17.19 6.64 13.89
CA LYS A 350 17.48 8.03 13.53
C LYS A 350 16.20 8.88 13.41
N ASP A 351 16.14 9.91 14.25
CA ASP A 351 15.04 10.89 14.33
C ASP A 351 14.86 11.66 13.00
N LYS A 352 13.61 12.03 12.71
CA LYS A 352 13.21 12.87 11.58
C LYS A 352 12.71 14.27 12.03
N GLY A 353 12.88 14.63 13.30
CA GLY A 353 12.49 15.93 13.85
C GLY A 353 11.04 15.99 14.36
N ALA A 354 10.12 15.19 13.83
CA ALA A 354 8.72 15.12 14.28
C ALA A 354 8.58 14.72 15.77
N PRO A 355 7.56 15.23 16.50
CA PRO A 355 7.28 14.85 17.88
C PRO A 355 6.61 13.46 17.96
N TYR A 356 6.95 12.67 18.98
CA TYR A 356 6.37 11.35 19.22
C TYR A 356 5.08 11.39 20.06
N VAL A 357 4.76 12.56 20.65
CA VAL A 357 3.54 12.80 21.46
C VAL A 357 2.23 12.24 20.87
N PRO A 358 1.98 12.25 19.54
CA PRO A 358 0.76 11.64 18.98
C PRO A 358 0.58 10.14 19.26
N LEU A 359 1.65 9.40 19.59
CA LEU A 359 1.57 7.99 20.01
C LEU A 359 1.10 7.81 21.44
N TRP A 360 1.21 8.83 22.30
CA TRP A 360 0.99 8.74 23.75
C TRP A 360 -0.34 8.08 24.14
N PRO A 361 -1.50 8.40 23.52
CA PRO A 361 -2.78 7.77 23.88
C PRO A 361 -2.82 6.27 23.56
N LEU A 362 -2.30 5.86 22.40
CA LEU A 362 -2.27 4.46 21.96
C LEU A 362 -1.26 3.65 22.77
N VAL A 363 -0.10 4.24 23.10
CA VAL A 363 0.90 3.61 23.98
C VAL A 363 0.28 3.34 25.35
N ARG A 364 -0.35 4.35 25.97
CA ARG A 364 -1.01 4.20 27.27
C ARG A 364 -2.13 3.16 27.29
N GLU A 365 -2.90 3.05 26.21
CA GLU A 365 -4.01 2.10 26.11
C GLU A 365 -3.53 0.65 25.90
N ARG A 366 -2.47 0.43 25.11
CA ARG A 366 -2.18 -0.88 24.48
C ARG A 366 -0.81 -1.47 24.81
N VAL A 367 0.14 -0.66 25.23
CA VAL A 367 1.56 -1.04 25.36
C VAL A 367 1.89 -1.35 26.82
N SER A 368 2.47 -2.52 27.05
CA SER A 368 3.00 -2.92 28.35
C SER A 368 4.23 -2.08 28.71
N GLU A 369 5.15 -1.94 27.75
CA GLU A 369 6.41 -1.21 27.86
C GLU A 369 6.95 -0.82 26.48
N VAL A 370 7.71 0.27 26.44
CA VAL A 370 8.37 0.78 25.23
C VAL A 370 9.88 0.55 25.37
N LEU A 371 10.45 -0.24 24.48
CA LEU A 371 11.89 -0.50 24.44
C LEU A 371 12.52 0.42 23.40
N VAL A 372 13.37 1.36 23.86
CA VAL A 372 13.92 2.42 23.01
C VAL A 372 15.33 2.12 22.53
N ILE A 373 15.54 2.24 21.21
CA ILE A 373 16.79 1.99 20.50
C ILE A 373 17.28 3.24 19.74
N GLY A 374 18.55 3.26 19.37
CA GLY A 374 19.09 4.26 18.43
C GLY A 374 19.16 5.70 18.96
N GLU A 375 19.43 6.62 18.04
CA GLU A 375 19.67 8.05 18.34
C GLU A 375 18.46 8.74 18.99
N ALA A 376 17.24 8.43 18.54
CA ALA A 376 16.00 9.06 19.02
C ALA A 376 15.59 8.67 20.44
N ALA A 377 16.25 7.67 21.07
CA ALA A 377 15.81 7.06 22.33
C ALA A 377 15.50 8.07 23.46
N LYS A 378 16.33 9.12 23.62
CA LYS A 378 16.12 10.16 24.65
C LYS A 378 14.88 11.02 24.39
N LYS A 379 14.62 11.37 23.13
CA LYS A 379 13.45 12.18 22.73
C LYS A 379 12.16 11.38 22.84
N ILE A 380 12.18 10.11 22.41
CA ILE A 380 11.05 9.18 22.58
C ILE A 380 10.70 9.01 24.06
N ALA A 381 11.70 8.83 24.92
CA ALA A 381 11.50 8.71 26.37
C ALA A 381 10.93 9.98 27.03
N HIS A 382 11.26 11.16 26.49
CA HIS A 382 10.68 12.44 26.92
C HIS A 382 9.22 12.58 26.45
N ASP A 383 8.98 12.45 25.15
CA ASP A 383 7.68 12.65 24.50
C ASP A 383 6.62 11.63 24.96
N LEU A 384 7.03 10.43 25.36
CA LEU A 384 6.15 9.34 25.83
C LEU A 384 6.19 9.15 27.36
N ALA A 385 6.75 10.10 28.11
CA ALA A 385 6.80 10.04 29.57
C ALA A 385 5.38 9.85 30.17
N GLY A 386 5.23 8.86 31.04
CA GLY A 386 3.95 8.54 31.69
C GLY A 386 2.91 7.81 30.83
N ALA A 387 3.23 7.46 29.58
CA ALA A 387 2.39 6.60 28.75
C ALA A 387 2.50 5.11 29.17
N ALA A 388 3.74 4.60 29.24
CA ALA A 388 4.09 3.23 29.67
C ALA A 388 5.49 3.22 30.33
N GLU A 389 5.97 2.07 30.82
CA GLU A 389 7.38 1.90 31.21
C GLU A 389 8.28 2.10 29.98
N ILE A 390 9.31 2.94 30.09
CA ILE A 390 10.28 3.17 29.00
C ILE A 390 11.61 2.52 29.38
N ILE A 391 12.09 1.60 28.53
CA ILE A 391 13.29 0.78 28.78
C ILE A 391 14.37 1.17 27.75
N PRO A 392 15.48 1.79 28.17
CA PRO A 392 16.62 2.05 27.30
C PRO A 392 17.32 0.73 26.93
N ALA A 393 17.10 0.26 25.70
CA ALA A 393 17.70 -0.97 25.19
C ALA A 393 18.94 -0.69 24.31
N GLY A 394 19.01 0.48 23.69
CA GLY A 394 20.15 0.91 22.86
C GLY A 394 20.16 0.28 21.47
N THR A 395 20.18 -1.06 21.37
CA THR A 395 20.15 -1.79 20.09
C THR A 395 18.91 -2.71 19.97
N LEU A 396 18.62 -3.14 18.74
CA LEU A 396 17.47 -3.99 18.44
C LEU A 396 17.57 -5.38 19.10
N GLU A 397 18.77 -5.93 19.22
CA GLU A 397 19.04 -7.23 19.84
C GLU A 397 18.67 -7.21 21.32
N THR A 398 19.18 -6.21 22.06
CA THR A 398 18.87 -6.01 23.49
C THR A 398 17.38 -5.74 23.70
N ALA A 399 16.75 -4.95 22.81
CA ALA A 399 15.31 -4.69 22.87
C ALA A 399 14.49 -5.97 22.63
N PHE A 400 14.89 -6.79 21.67
CA PHE A 400 14.24 -8.06 21.37
C PHE A 400 14.32 -9.04 22.54
N GLU A 401 15.52 -9.19 23.12
CA GLU A 401 15.78 -10.11 24.23
C GLU A 401 15.04 -9.69 25.51
N GLU A 402 15.05 -8.40 25.85
CA GLU A 402 14.32 -7.87 27.01
C GLU A 402 12.80 -7.95 26.84
N ALA A 403 12.28 -7.64 25.64
CA ALA A 403 10.86 -7.77 25.34
C ALA A 403 10.38 -9.23 25.48
N PHE A 404 11.11 -10.19 24.92
CA PHE A 404 10.75 -11.60 25.05
C PHE A 404 10.87 -12.12 26.49
N ARG A 405 11.88 -11.66 27.25
CA ARG A 405 12.06 -12.04 28.66
C ARG A 405 10.88 -11.60 29.54
N ARG A 406 10.19 -10.52 29.17
CA ARG A 406 9.07 -9.93 29.91
C ARG A 406 7.69 -10.32 29.39
N ALA A 407 7.57 -10.69 28.11
CA ALA A 407 6.32 -11.09 27.50
C ALA A 407 5.72 -12.37 28.12
N SER A 408 4.42 -12.35 28.35
CA SER A 408 3.62 -13.49 28.82
C SER A 408 2.90 -14.19 27.67
N PRO A 409 2.45 -15.45 27.84
CA PRO A 409 1.59 -16.13 26.87
C PRO A 409 0.34 -15.30 26.47
N GLY A 410 0.24 -14.94 25.19
CA GLY A 410 -0.79 -14.08 24.63
C GLY A 410 -0.32 -12.65 24.30
N ASP A 411 0.85 -12.24 24.79
CA ASP A 411 1.42 -10.92 24.51
C ASP A 411 2.08 -10.85 23.12
N VAL A 412 2.37 -9.62 22.69
CA VAL A 412 2.90 -9.29 21.36
C VAL A 412 4.23 -8.55 21.50
N VAL A 413 5.26 -8.96 20.76
CA VAL A 413 6.47 -8.17 20.53
C VAL A 413 6.36 -7.50 19.16
N LEU A 414 6.34 -6.17 19.13
CA LEU A 414 6.13 -5.38 17.92
C LEU A 414 7.32 -4.45 17.64
N LEU A 415 8.00 -4.68 16.52
CA LEU A 415 8.92 -3.69 15.96
C LEU A 415 8.13 -2.72 15.07
N ALA A 416 7.84 -1.51 15.57
CA ALA A 416 7.17 -0.45 14.82
C ALA A 416 7.85 0.90 15.10
N PRO A 417 9.05 1.15 14.55
CA PRO A 417 10.08 1.99 15.19
C PRO A 417 9.82 3.51 15.23
N ALA A 418 8.85 4.03 14.49
CA ALA A 418 8.57 5.46 14.26
C ALA A 418 9.72 6.29 13.64
N CYS A 419 10.91 5.70 13.44
CA CYS A 419 12.14 6.37 13.02
C CYS A 419 12.74 5.76 11.75
N SER A 420 13.59 6.52 11.07
CA SER A 420 14.47 5.95 10.05
C SER A 420 15.51 5.00 10.69
N SER A 421 16.17 4.19 9.87
CA SER A 421 17.04 3.09 10.33
C SER A 421 18.54 3.40 10.25
N TYR A 422 18.91 4.55 9.67
CA TYR A 422 20.26 4.85 9.17
C TYR A 422 21.33 5.09 10.25
N ASP A 423 20.96 5.12 11.53
CA ASP A 423 21.89 5.16 12.67
C ASP A 423 22.48 3.79 13.02
N GLN A 424 21.72 2.71 12.77
CA GLN A 424 22.11 1.35 13.16
C GLN A 424 22.08 0.33 12.01
N PHE A 425 21.44 0.65 10.89
CA PHE A 425 21.18 -0.28 9.78
C PHE A 425 21.33 0.40 8.42
N GLN A 426 21.61 -0.39 7.38
CA GLN A 426 21.75 0.09 6.00
C GLN A 426 20.45 0.70 5.46
N ASP A 427 19.32 0.06 5.76
CA ASP A 427 17.96 0.42 5.35
C ASP A 427 16.93 -0.22 6.31
N PHE A 428 15.64 0.03 6.09
CA PHE A 428 14.60 -0.49 6.98
C PHE A 428 14.38 -2.00 6.78
N GLU A 429 14.66 -2.50 5.57
CA GLU A 429 14.62 -3.90 5.21
C GLU A 429 15.70 -4.69 5.97
N HIS A 430 16.92 -4.16 6.10
CA HIS A 430 18.01 -4.72 6.90
C HIS A 430 17.61 -4.82 8.38
N ARG A 431 17.07 -3.73 8.95
CA ARG A 431 16.51 -3.75 10.32
C ARG A 431 15.40 -4.80 10.48
N GLY A 432 14.53 -4.92 9.48
CA GLY A 432 13.44 -5.89 9.48
C GLY A 432 13.89 -7.34 9.29
N ARG A 433 14.99 -7.59 8.56
CA ARG A 433 15.64 -8.90 8.43
C ARG A 433 16.34 -9.30 9.73
N VAL A 434 17.09 -8.40 10.36
CA VAL A 434 17.72 -8.65 11.67
C VAL A 434 16.67 -9.04 12.72
N PHE A 435 15.52 -8.34 12.78
CA PHE A 435 14.43 -8.75 13.66
C PHE A 435 13.92 -10.18 13.38
N LYS A 436 13.74 -10.56 12.11
CA LYS A 436 13.34 -11.91 11.72
C LYS A 436 14.41 -12.95 12.09
N GLU A 437 15.68 -12.64 11.89
CA GLU A 437 16.80 -13.50 12.27
C GLU A 437 16.86 -13.75 13.79
N LEU A 438 16.54 -12.73 14.61
CA LEU A 438 16.40 -12.85 16.06
C LEU A 438 15.23 -13.76 16.46
N VAL A 439 14.05 -13.61 15.83
CA VAL A 439 12.89 -14.50 16.03
C VAL A 439 13.23 -15.95 15.65
N GLU A 440 13.87 -16.16 14.50
CA GLU A 440 14.25 -17.49 14.03
C GLU A 440 15.36 -18.14 14.88
N ARG A 441 16.30 -17.34 15.42
CA ARG A 441 17.30 -17.79 16.40
C ARG A 441 16.60 -18.26 17.68
N LEU A 442 15.74 -17.42 18.23
CA LEU A 442 14.98 -17.74 19.44
C LEU A 442 14.10 -19.00 19.27
N ALA A 443 13.50 -19.20 18.10
CA ALA A 443 12.72 -20.41 17.82
C ALA A 443 13.59 -21.67 17.92
N ARG A 444 14.77 -21.67 17.28
CA ARG A 444 15.74 -22.79 17.36
C ARG A 444 16.22 -23.01 18.78
N ASP A 445 16.52 -21.94 19.52
CA ASP A 445 17.01 -22.03 20.91
C ASP A 445 15.93 -22.63 21.84
N VAL A 446 14.64 -22.32 21.59
CA VAL A 446 13.51 -22.91 22.34
C VAL A 446 13.25 -24.37 21.94
N GLU A 447 13.40 -24.72 20.65
CA GLU A 447 13.25 -26.09 20.13
C GLU A 447 14.40 -27.02 20.56
N ALA A 448 15.62 -26.49 20.74
CA ALA A 448 16.80 -27.23 21.16
C ALA A 448 16.86 -27.56 22.66
N LEU A 449 15.95 -27.01 23.47
CA LEU A 449 15.89 -27.31 24.91
C LEU A 449 15.41 -28.76 25.15
N PRO A 450 16.14 -29.58 25.94
CA PRO A 450 15.73 -30.93 26.29
C PRO A 450 14.31 -30.97 26.88
N LEU A 451 13.54 -32.00 26.53
CA LEU A 451 12.15 -32.21 26.99
C LEU A 451 11.99 -32.15 28.53
N GLU A 452 13.05 -32.45 29.29
CA GLU A 452 13.07 -32.41 30.75
C GLU A 452 13.22 -30.99 31.34
N LEU A 453 13.69 -30.02 30.54
CA LEU A 453 13.87 -28.61 30.90
C LEU A 453 12.82 -27.69 30.25
N GLN A 454 11.89 -28.23 29.47
CA GLN A 454 10.75 -27.47 28.98
C GLN A 454 9.83 -27.14 30.18
N PRO A 455 9.50 -25.86 30.43
CA PRO A 455 8.64 -25.50 31.55
C PRO A 455 7.26 -26.13 31.36
N ARG A 456 6.87 -27.01 32.29
CA ARG A 456 5.49 -27.52 32.35
C ARG A 456 4.56 -26.32 32.47
N ASN A 457 3.45 -26.31 31.71
CA ASN A 457 2.39 -25.32 31.90
C ASN A 457 2.03 -25.30 33.40
N PRO A 458 2.10 -24.14 34.08
CA PRO A 458 1.74 -24.05 35.49
C PRO A 458 0.29 -24.50 35.64
N SER A 459 0.03 -25.27 36.69
CA SER A 459 -1.33 -25.71 37.00
C SER A 459 -2.21 -24.50 37.33
N PRO A 460 -3.54 -24.53 37.09
CA PRO A 460 -4.41 -23.38 37.35
C PRO A 460 -4.39 -22.86 38.81
N SER A 461 -3.88 -23.66 39.75
CA SER A 461 -3.70 -23.33 41.17
C SER A 461 -2.50 -22.45 41.50
N GLU A 462 -1.55 -22.22 40.59
CA GLU A 462 -0.26 -21.55 40.90
C GLU A 462 -0.19 -20.10 40.43
N ASN A 463 -1.34 -19.46 40.14
CA ASN A 463 -1.40 -18.05 39.73
C ASN A 463 -1.95 -17.15 40.86
N PRO A 464 -1.11 -16.40 41.60
CA PRO A 464 -1.57 -15.55 42.71
C PRO A 464 -2.46 -14.37 42.28
N LYS A 465 -2.55 -14.05 40.98
CA LYS A 465 -3.54 -13.07 40.47
C LYS A 465 -4.93 -13.68 40.24
N ALA A 466 -5.05 -15.00 40.08
CA ALA A 466 -6.35 -15.67 39.92
C ALA A 466 -7.11 -15.81 41.25
N ALA A 467 -6.40 -16.03 42.36
CA ALA A 467 -7.00 -16.17 43.69
C ALA A 467 -7.85 -14.97 44.11
N ARG A 468 -7.40 -13.74 43.82
CA ARG A 468 -8.14 -12.50 44.13
C ARG A 468 -9.45 -12.32 43.35
N ILE A 469 -9.65 -13.02 42.24
CA ILE A 469 -10.91 -12.97 41.48
C ILE A 469 -11.90 -14.00 42.03
N ALA A 470 -11.41 -15.13 42.56
CA ALA A 470 -12.24 -16.18 43.16
C ALA A 470 -12.92 -15.72 44.48
N GLU A 471 -12.19 -15.02 45.36
CA GLU A 471 -12.72 -14.60 46.67
C GLU A 471 -13.90 -13.60 46.57
N VAL A 472 -13.93 -12.76 45.54
CA VAL A 472 -15.03 -11.78 45.32
C VAL A 472 -16.30 -12.47 44.80
N SER A 473 -16.18 -13.65 44.17
CA SER A 473 -17.34 -14.38 43.63
C SER A 473 -18.03 -15.31 44.64
N ALA A 474 -17.48 -15.47 45.86
CA ALA A 474 -17.94 -16.45 46.84
C ALA A 474 -19.13 -15.97 47.73
N GLN A 475 -19.61 -14.73 47.58
CA GLN A 475 -20.69 -14.16 48.39
C GLN A 475 -22.00 -13.93 47.61
N ARG A 476 -22.52 -14.97 46.95
CA ARG A 476 -23.91 -15.01 46.47
C ARG A 476 -24.63 -16.26 46.98
N PRO A 477 -25.86 -16.14 47.52
CA PRO A 477 -26.62 -17.28 48.02
C PRO A 477 -27.07 -18.21 46.87
N PRO A 478 -27.26 -19.52 47.14
CA PRO A 478 -27.53 -20.50 46.09
C PRO A 478 -28.94 -20.38 45.51
N GLY A 479 -29.04 -20.40 44.18
CA GLY A 479 -30.29 -20.63 43.47
C GLY A 479 -30.66 -22.13 43.45
N PRO A 480 -31.96 -22.49 43.32
CA PRO A 480 -32.40 -23.87 43.39
C PRO A 480 -32.10 -24.67 42.12
N SER A 481 -32.01 -25.99 42.26
CA SER A 481 -31.91 -26.98 41.16
C SER A 481 -32.33 -28.36 41.70
N PRO A 482 -32.68 -29.34 40.85
CA PRO A 482 -33.50 -29.25 39.63
C PRO A 482 -34.75 -30.15 39.74
N ILE A 483 -35.73 -30.00 38.84
CA ILE A 483 -36.85 -30.97 38.72
C ILE A 483 -36.55 -31.95 37.61
N THR A 484 -36.34 -33.22 37.96
CA THR A 484 -36.37 -34.35 37.04
C THR A 484 -37.81 -34.78 36.78
N GLY A 485 -38.13 -35.04 35.52
CA GLY A 485 -39.47 -35.49 35.10
C GLY A 485 -39.38 -36.56 34.03
N GLU A 486 -39.43 -37.83 34.45
CA GLU A 486 -39.65 -38.94 33.53
C GLU A 486 -41.07 -38.87 32.95
N ARG A 487 -41.22 -39.19 31.65
CA ARG A 487 -42.45 -39.81 31.13
C ARG A 487 -42.18 -40.61 29.86
N SER A 488 -42.38 -41.92 29.99
CA SER A 488 -42.44 -42.88 28.88
C SER A 488 -43.72 -42.68 28.05
N ILE A 489 -43.61 -42.72 26.72
CA ILE A 489 -44.64 -43.30 25.83
C ILE A 489 -43.93 -44.16 24.76
N SER A 490 -44.63 -45.22 24.36
CA SER A 490 -44.12 -46.41 23.68
C SER A 490 -44.34 -46.47 22.16
N GLN A 491 -43.50 -47.32 21.53
CA GLN A 491 -43.81 -48.25 20.42
C GLN A 491 -43.75 -47.83 18.93
N ALA A 492 -43.00 -48.69 18.23
CA ALA A 492 -43.27 -49.28 16.90
C ALA A 492 -42.91 -48.52 15.60
N GLY A 493 -41.77 -48.91 15.02
CA GLY A 493 -41.41 -48.71 13.61
C GLY A 493 -40.19 -49.57 13.26
N ARG A 494 -40.31 -50.52 12.32
CA ARG A 494 -39.27 -51.53 12.03
C ARG A 494 -38.12 -50.97 11.18
N ILE A 495 -36.89 -51.38 11.51
CA ILE A 495 -35.69 -51.31 10.64
C ILE A 495 -35.84 -52.38 9.53
N PRO A 496 -35.37 -52.13 8.28
CA PRO A 496 -34.10 -52.76 7.90
C PRO A 496 -33.17 -51.88 7.05
N ALA A 497 -31.87 -52.07 7.27
CA ALA A 497 -30.76 -51.70 6.38
C ALA A 497 -29.80 -52.91 6.36
N PRO A 498 -28.78 -52.99 5.47
CA PRO A 498 -28.41 -52.07 4.39
C PRO A 498 -28.32 -52.75 2.99
N VAL A 499 -28.13 -51.95 1.93
CA VAL A 499 -27.61 -52.45 0.64
C VAL A 499 -26.51 -51.52 0.15
N ALA A 500 -25.29 -52.04 0.08
CA ALA A 500 -24.13 -51.35 -0.47
C ALA A 500 -24.12 -51.43 -2.02
N ARG A 501 -23.70 -50.35 -2.69
CA ARG A 501 -23.36 -50.32 -4.13
C ARG A 501 -22.15 -49.41 -4.38
N PRO A 502 -21.41 -49.61 -5.49
CA PRO A 502 -19.96 -49.79 -5.38
C PRO A 502 -19.11 -48.57 -5.77
N SER A 503 -17.85 -48.65 -5.39
CA SER A 503 -16.75 -47.75 -5.78
C SER A 503 -16.46 -47.79 -7.29
N ALA A 504 -16.20 -46.61 -7.87
CA ALA A 504 -15.71 -46.47 -9.24
C ALA A 504 -14.17 -46.70 -9.32
N PRO A 505 -13.64 -47.23 -10.43
CA PRO A 505 -12.27 -47.71 -10.49
C PRO A 505 -11.23 -46.64 -10.86
N THR A 506 -10.06 -46.73 -10.23
CA THR A 506 -8.83 -46.03 -10.62
C THR A 506 -8.19 -46.71 -11.85
N PRO A 507 -7.79 -45.96 -12.90
CA PRO A 507 -6.97 -46.52 -13.97
C PRO A 507 -5.47 -46.40 -13.67
N GLN A 508 -4.73 -47.50 -13.86
CA GLN A 508 -3.28 -47.53 -14.02
C GLN A 508 -2.91 -48.29 -15.32
N PRO A 509 -1.69 -48.13 -15.84
CA PRO A 509 -1.49 -48.07 -17.29
C PRO A 509 -1.33 -49.42 -17.97
N SER A 510 -1.65 -49.45 -19.26
CA SER A 510 -1.15 -50.44 -20.21
C SER A 510 -0.58 -49.70 -21.43
N GLY A 511 0.54 -50.19 -21.96
CA GLY A 511 1.21 -49.59 -23.11
C GLY A 511 1.20 -50.52 -24.32
N ALA A 512 1.06 -49.94 -25.50
CA ALA A 512 1.53 -50.50 -26.76
C ALA A 512 1.76 -49.35 -27.75
N ALA A 513 2.82 -49.45 -28.54
CA ALA A 513 3.37 -48.38 -29.38
C ALA A 513 2.45 -47.89 -30.51
N ALA A 514 2.55 -46.60 -30.83
CA ALA A 514 2.26 -46.02 -32.14
C ALA A 514 3.17 -44.79 -32.37
N GLU A 515 3.60 -44.61 -33.61
CA GLU A 515 4.76 -43.86 -34.10
C GLU A 515 4.82 -42.34 -33.79
N GLU A 516 6.04 -41.81 -33.66
CA GLU A 516 6.33 -40.37 -33.48
C GLU A 516 6.23 -39.57 -34.79
N PRO A 517 5.68 -38.34 -34.73
CA PRO A 517 5.99 -37.29 -35.70
C PRO A 517 6.68 -36.07 -35.05
N SER A 518 7.98 -35.95 -35.32
CA SER A 518 8.81 -34.71 -35.32
C SER A 518 8.59 -33.66 -34.21
N ALA A 519 9.62 -33.47 -33.38
CA ALA A 519 9.66 -32.44 -32.33
C ALA A 519 9.29 -31.02 -32.83
N ARG A 520 8.31 -30.40 -32.17
CA ARG A 520 8.16 -28.94 -32.15
C ARG A 520 9.07 -28.37 -31.04
N PRO A 521 9.72 -27.21 -31.23
CA PRO A 521 10.56 -26.63 -30.20
C PRO A 521 9.73 -26.29 -28.95
N SER A 522 10.30 -26.55 -27.78
CA SER A 522 9.69 -26.25 -26.48
C SER A 522 9.43 -24.75 -26.33
N ALA A 523 8.28 -24.41 -25.76
CA ALA A 523 8.03 -23.05 -25.30
C ALA A 523 9.07 -22.68 -24.22
N PRO A 524 9.57 -21.42 -24.19
CA PRO A 524 10.51 -21.01 -23.16
C PRO A 524 9.85 -21.12 -21.78
N ALA A 525 10.62 -21.59 -20.79
CA ALA A 525 10.16 -21.69 -19.41
C ALA A 525 9.64 -20.32 -18.93
N GLY A 526 8.48 -20.32 -18.26
CA GLY A 526 7.91 -19.09 -17.72
C GLY A 526 8.86 -18.47 -16.71
N HIS A 527 9.22 -17.21 -16.90
CA HIS A 527 9.94 -16.44 -15.89
C HIS A 527 9.04 -16.27 -14.66
N GLU A 528 9.39 -16.96 -13.58
CA GLU A 528 8.78 -16.76 -12.27
C GLU A 528 9.32 -15.44 -11.69
N TRP A 529 8.47 -14.43 -11.63
CA TRP A 529 8.85 -13.11 -11.12
C TRP A 529 8.94 -13.14 -9.59
N HIS A 530 10.16 -13.27 -9.06
CA HIS A 530 10.42 -13.03 -7.65
C HIS A 530 10.31 -11.53 -7.35
N TYR A 531 9.12 -11.09 -6.96
CA TYR A 531 8.85 -9.69 -6.61
C TYR A 531 9.49 -9.32 -5.27
N VAL A 532 10.49 -8.45 -5.32
CA VAL A 532 11.04 -7.75 -4.13
C VAL A 532 10.30 -6.42 -3.99
N TYR A 533 9.63 -6.19 -2.87
CA TYR A 533 8.71 -5.04 -2.67
C TYR A 533 9.39 -3.80 -2.06
N GLU A 534 10.48 -3.33 -2.67
CA GLU A 534 11.19 -2.12 -2.23
C GLU A 534 10.44 -0.84 -2.66
N VAL A 535 10.26 0.13 -1.77
CA VAL A 535 9.35 1.27 -2.00
C VAL A 535 10.09 2.53 -2.46
N SER A 536 9.45 3.35 -3.31
CA SER A 536 10.04 4.58 -3.84
C SER A 536 10.31 5.67 -2.80
N ALA A 537 10.96 6.74 -3.28
CA ALA A 537 11.22 7.96 -2.52
C ALA A 537 10.00 8.61 -1.86
N GLU A 538 8.76 8.43 -2.37
CA GLU A 538 7.56 8.98 -1.68
C GLU A 538 7.39 8.41 -0.27
N GLU A 539 7.72 7.13 -0.04
CA GLU A 539 7.65 6.51 1.30
C GLU A 539 9.00 6.46 2.03
N ASN A 540 10.01 7.15 1.51
CA ASN A 540 11.36 7.22 2.07
C ASN A 540 11.87 8.67 2.21
N ALA A 541 11.05 9.69 1.91
CA ALA A 541 11.44 11.09 1.96
C ALA A 541 11.87 11.50 3.38
N PRO A 542 13.06 12.09 3.56
CA PRO A 542 13.37 12.90 4.73
C PRO A 542 12.66 14.26 4.61
N PRO A 543 12.29 14.92 5.72
CA PRO A 543 11.85 16.31 5.66
C PRO A 543 12.99 17.16 5.11
N HIS A 544 12.68 18.03 4.15
CA HIS A 544 13.65 18.97 3.61
C HIS A 544 14.00 20.03 4.66
N GLU A 545 15.30 20.23 4.93
CA GLU A 545 15.76 21.42 5.62
C GLU A 545 15.35 22.65 4.82
N GLN A 546 14.65 23.58 5.48
CA GLN A 546 14.39 24.89 4.92
C GLN A 546 15.73 25.63 4.79
N LEU A 547 16.19 25.81 3.55
CA LEU A 547 17.39 26.59 3.28
C LEU A 547 17.21 28.02 3.82
N PRO A 548 18.22 28.62 4.49
CA PRO A 548 18.14 29.99 4.95
C PRO A 548 17.87 30.94 3.78
N GLN A 549 16.82 31.76 3.91
CA GLN A 549 16.59 32.87 3.00
C GLN A 549 17.51 34.05 3.36
N GLU A 550 18.74 34.02 2.87
CA GLU A 550 19.53 35.25 2.71
C GLU A 550 19.10 35.93 1.41
N PHE A 551 18.07 36.79 1.52
CA PHE A 551 17.78 37.83 0.53
C PHE A 551 18.12 39.18 1.16
N ASP A 552 19.15 39.82 0.61
CA ASP A 552 19.49 41.22 0.88
C ASP A 552 18.55 42.11 0.05
N ASP A 553 17.56 42.71 0.70
CA ASP A 553 16.67 43.71 0.10
C ASP A 553 16.50 44.89 1.09
N THR A 554 17.32 45.92 0.88
CA THR A 554 17.18 47.21 1.56
C THR A 554 16.16 48.08 0.82
N LEU A 555 14.90 48.07 1.28
CA LEU A 555 13.88 49.04 0.85
C LEU A 555 12.91 49.36 2.00
N GLU A 556 12.97 50.60 2.48
CA GLU A 556 12.12 51.11 3.57
C GLU A 556 10.66 51.30 3.12
N LEU A 557 9.71 50.73 3.86
CA LEU A 557 8.33 51.22 3.92
C LEU A 557 7.83 51.17 5.36
N GLN A 558 7.49 52.35 5.90
CA GLN A 558 6.89 52.51 7.23
C GLN A 558 5.37 52.31 7.14
N ALA A 559 4.79 51.45 8.00
CA ALA A 559 3.40 51.56 8.45
C ALA A 559 3.13 50.73 9.72
N GLU A 560 2.93 51.45 10.84
CA GLU A 560 1.99 51.24 11.96
C GLU A 560 1.66 49.84 12.52
N GLN A 561 1.72 49.75 13.86
CA GLN A 561 1.33 48.59 14.66
C GLN A 561 -0.19 48.55 14.93
N SER A 562 -0.77 47.35 14.90
CA SER A 562 -1.94 47.03 15.74
C SER A 562 -1.94 45.54 16.13
N GLU A 563 -1.67 45.24 17.40
CA GLU A 563 -1.82 43.90 17.96
C GLU A 563 -3.31 43.56 18.16
N GLN A 564 -3.74 42.37 17.74
CA GLN A 564 -4.98 41.73 18.18
C GLN A 564 -4.73 40.25 18.51
N PRO A 565 -5.51 39.63 19.41
CA PRO A 565 -5.20 38.30 19.92
C PRO A 565 -5.46 37.21 18.88
N VAL A 566 -4.67 36.14 18.94
CA VAL A 566 -4.90 34.91 18.17
C VAL A 566 -6.10 34.17 18.76
N GLU A 567 -7.18 34.02 17.99
CA GLU A 567 -8.29 33.13 18.34
C GLU A 567 -7.90 31.65 18.15
N GLU A 568 -8.26 30.80 19.11
CA GLU A 568 -8.15 29.35 18.98
C GLU A 568 -9.14 28.82 17.93
N LEU A 569 -8.63 28.45 16.75
CA LEU A 569 -9.40 27.76 15.73
C LEU A 569 -9.71 26.33 16.16
N THR A 570 -10.95 26.10 16.57
CA THR A 570 -11.49 24.76 16.86
C THR A 570 -11.79 23.97 15.58
N ASP A 571 -11.73 22.64 15.69
CA ASP A 571 -11.61 21.70 14.57
C ASP A 571 -12.94 21.49 13.79
N ALA A 572 -13.40 22.53 13.10
CA ALA A 572 -14.61 22.54 12.29
C ALA A 572 -14.31 22.37 10.79
N CYS A 573 -14.90 21.34 10.18
CA CYS A 573 -14.68 21.01 8.77
C CYS A 573 -15.34 22.05 7.84
N MET A 574 -14.54 22.94 7.25
CA MET A 574 -15.01 23.95 6.29
C MET A 574 -15.40 23.31 4.94
N PRO A 575 -16.57 23.64 4.35
CA PRO A 575 -16.93 23.19 3.01
C PRO A 575 -16.15 23.98 1.94
N PHE A 576 -15.57 23.29 0.96
CA PHE A 576 -14.90 23.90 -0.18
C PHE A 576 -15.43 23.37 -1.52
N GLU A 577 -15.51 24.25 -2.52
CA GLU A 577 -16.02 23.96 -3.87
C GLU A 577 -14.84 23.71 -4.83
N VAL A 578 -14.71 22.48 -5.33
CA VAL A 578 -13.68 22.16 -6.35
C VAL A 578 -14.14 22.65 -7.71
N ARG A 579 -13.67 23.84 -8.12
CA ARG A 579 -13.89 24.37 -9.46
C ARG A 579 -12.98 23.69 -10.47
N ALA A 580 -13.57 22.91 -11.37
CA ALA A 580 -12.88 22.37 -12.53
C ALA A 580 -12.55 23.48 -13.53
N ASP A 581 -11.29 23.54 -13.99
CA ASP A 581 -10.83 24.50 -15.00
C ASP A 581 -11.43 24.19 -16.38
N ALA A 582 -12.63 24.70 -16.64
CA ALA A 582 -13.33 24.55 -17.90
C ALA A 582 -12.81 25.54 -18.96
N ARG A 583 -11.68 25.20 -19.61
CA ARG A 583 -11.19 25.92 -20.80
C ARG A 583 -10.68 24.98 -21.90
N ALA A 584 -11.59 24.51 -22.75
CA ALA A 584 -11.46 24.49 -24.22
C ALA A 584 -12.51 23.57 -24.89
N SER A 585 -13.76 24.02 -24.99
CA SER A 585 -14.71 23.50 -25.98
C SER A 585 -15.40 24.67 -26.68
N GLY A 586 -14.96 24.96 -27.91
CA GLY A 586 -15.67 25.86 -28.80
C GLY A 586 -16.94 25.20 -29.37
N PRO A 587 -18.01 25.95 -29.65
CA PRO A 587 -19.23 25.37 -30.19
C PRO A 587 -19.04 24.85 -31.62
N ALA A 588 -19.49 23.62 -31.87
CA ALA A 588 -19.56 23.08 -33.23
C ALA A 588 -20.62 23.84 -34.06
N PRO A 589 -20.42 24.02 -35.38
CA PRO A 589 -21.38 24.72 -36.24
C PRO A 589 -22.66 23.88 -36.44
N PRO A 590 -23.83 24.53 -36.62
CA PRO A 590 -25.10 23.82 -36.74
C PRO A 590 -25.21 23.03 -38.05
N VAL A 591 -25.58 21.75 -37.93
CA VAL A 591 -25.88 20.88 -39.06
C VAL A 591 -27.14 21.38 -39.77
N ARG A 592 -27.00 21.80 -41.04
CA ARG A 592 -28.13 22.11 -41.92
C ARG A 592 -28.88 20.83 -42.27
N VAL A 593 -30.13 20.74 -41.81
CA VAL A 593 -31.09 19.73 -42.29
C VAL A 593 -31.77 20.26 -43.56
N GLU A 594 -31.37 19.77 -44.73
CA GLU A 594 -32.07 20.09 -45.99
C GLU A 594 -33.38 19.28 -46.11
N ALA A 595 -34.50 19.96 -45.89
CA ALA A 595 -35.82 19.39 -46.15
C ALA A 595 -36.16 19.40 -47.66
N ARG A 596 -35.95 18.26 -48.34
CA ARG A 596 -36.45 18.05 -49.71
C ARG A 596 -37.98 17.99 -49.75
N ARG A 597 -38.65 19.14 -49.91
CA ARG A 597 -40.06 19.21 -50.33
C ARG A 597 -40.17 19.13 -51.84
N GLY A 598 -40.55 17.97 -52.36
CA GLY A 598 -40.95 17.83 -53.76
C GLY A 598 -42.20 18.66 -54.08
N LYS A 599 -42.16 19.44 -55.16
CA LYS A 599 -43.35 20.02 -55.80
C LYS A 599 -43.37 19.68 -57.28
N THR A 600 -44.31 18.82 -57.63
CA THR A 600 -44.63 18.43 -59.00
C THR A 600 -45.19 19.61 -59.80
N LYS A 601 -44.70 19.82 -61.03
CA LYS A 601 -45.44 20.55 -62.07
C LYS A 601 -45.26 19.88 -63.44
N ARG A 602 -46.38 19.40 -64.00
CA ARG A 602 -46.65 19.29 -65.45
C ARG A 602 -46.34 20.64 -66.13
N ARG A 603 -46.02 20.81 -67.42
CA ARG A 603 -46.19 20.06 -68.70
C ARG A 603 -44.96 20.46 -69.60
N ASN A 604 -44.78 20.14 -70.89
CA ASN A 604 -45.58 19.54 -71.98
C ASN A 604 -44.61 18.87 -73.00
N ASN A 605 -45.16 18.14 -73.99
CA ASN A 605 -44.48 17.49 -75.14
C ASN A 605 -43.44 16.41 -74.79
#